data_AF-A0A645JD21-F1
#
_entry.id   AF-A0A645JD21-F1
#
_cell.length_a   1.000
_cell.length_b   1.000
_cell.length_c   1.000
_cell.angle_alpha   90.00
_cell.angle_beta   90.00
_cell.angle_gamma   90.00
#
_symmetry.space_group_name_H-M   'P 1'
#
loop_
_entity.id
_entity.type
_entity.pdbx_description
1 polymer ?
#
loop_
_entity_poly.entity_id
_entity_poly.type
_entity_poly.pdbx_seq_one_letter_code
_entity_poly.pdbx_strand_id
1 'polypeptide(L)' 'MDMISFGPTIRYPHSPDEKVNIATVQIFWDYLKATLANIPAK' A
#
# COMPACT_ATOMS: atom_id res chain seq x y z
N MET A 1 -4.67 -19.43 -6.40
CA MET A 1 -5.26 -18.11 -6.14
C MET A 1 -4.15 -17.33 -5.52
N ASP A 2 -3.66 -16.31 -6.24
CA ASP A 2 -2.43 -15.64 -5.84
C ASP A 2 -2.82 -14.33 -5.16
N MET A 3 -2.37 -14.16 -3.92
CA MET A 3 -2.71 -13.02 -3.09
C MET A 3 -1.46 -12.45 -2.47
N ILE A 4 -1.41 -11.12 -2.40
CA ILE A 4 -0.40 -10.36 -1.67
C ILE A 4 -1.08 -9.25 -0.88
N SER A 5 -0.42 -8.78 0.17
CA SER A 5 -0.83 -7.62 0.95
C SER A 5 0.36 -6.68 1.11
N PHE A 6 0.14 -5.40 0.82
CA PHE A 6 1.11 -4.33 0.98
C PHE A 6 0.37 -3.00 1.16
N GLY A 7 1.04 -2.00 1.71
CA GLY A 7 0.43 -0.71 2.04
C GLY A 7 1.44 0.33 2.51
N PRO A 8 0.99 1.56 2.79
CA PRO A 8 1.84 2.61 3.35
C PRO A 8 2.23 2.30 4.80
N THR A 9 3.19 3.04 5.34
CA THR A 9 3.58 2.89 6.75
C THR A 9 2.57 3.58 7.66
N ILE A 10 1.89 2.79 8.50
CA ILE A 10 1.00 3.24 9.57
C ILE A 10 1.66 2.89 10.92
N ARG A 11 1.57 3.80 11.90
CA ARG A 11 2.06 3.60 13.26
C ARG A 11 0.93 3.77 14.26
N TYR A 12 0.99 2.97 15.33
CA TYR A 12 0.00 2.93 16.41
C TYR A 12 -1.44 2.66 15.93
N PRO A 13 -1.65 1.66 15.04
CA PRO A 13 -3.01 1.32 14.63
C PRO A 13 -3.85 0.94 15.86
N HIS A 14 -5.13 1.28 15.84
CA HIS A 14 -6.09 1.02 16.92
C HIS A 14 -5.83 1.82 18.22
N SER A 15 -5.06 2.90 18.15
CA SER A 15 -4.87 3.88 19.22
C SER A 15 -5.38 5.26 18.79
N PRO A 16 -5.78 6.15 19.71
CA PRO A 16 -5.96 7.57 19.39
C PRO A 16 -4.72 8.24 18.76
N ASP A 17 -3.53 7.64 18.95
CA ASP A 17 -2.25 8.10 18.37
C ASP A 17 -1.99 7.58 16.94
N GLU A 18 -2.95 6.89 16.34
CA GLU A 18 -2.83 6.32 15.00
C GLU A 18 -2.46 7.39 13.98
N LYS A 19 -1.39 7.14 13.22
CA LYS A 19 -0.90 8.06 12.21
C LYS A 19 -0.25 7.35 11.04
N VAL A 20 -0.36 7.97 9.87
CA VAL A 20 0.22 7.50 8.61
C VAL A 20 1.40 8.39 8.23
N ASN A 21 2.47 7.77 7.69
CA ASN A 21 3.56 8.52 7.09
C ASN A 21 3.18 8.94 5.66
N ILE A 22 2.88 10.23 5.48
CA ILE A 22 2.43 10.82 4.20
C ILE A 22 3.37 10.48 3.03
N ALA A 23 4.69 10.53 3.23
CA ALA A 23 5.65 10.23 2.15
C ALA A 23 5.49 8.79 1.62
N THR A 24 5.13 7.85 2.49
CA THR A 24 4.94 6.44 2.11
C THR A 24 3.60 6.18 1.41
N VAL A 25 2.63 7.09 1.50
CA VAL A 25 1.36 6.99 0.78
C VAL A 25 1.60 7.11 -0.72
N GLN A 26 2.46 8.04 -1.15
CA GLN A 26 2.82 8.20 -2.55
C GLN A 26 3.53 6.94 -3.09
N ILE A 27 4.46 6.38 -2.32
CA ILE A 27 5.18 5.15 -2.68
C ILE A 27 4.20 3.98 -2.85
N PHE A 28 3.27 3.80 -1.90
CA PHE A 28 2.21 2.80 -2.02
C PHE A 28 1.39 3.01 -3.29
N TRP A 29 0.98 4.24 -3.58
CA TRP A 29 0.16 4.56 -4.74
C TRP A 29 0.86 4.25 -6.06
N ASP A 30 2.14 4.56 -6.16
CA ASP A 30 2.93 4.27 -7.36
C ASP A 30 3.09 2.77 -7.59
N TYR A 31 3.36 1.99 -6.53
CA TYR A 31 3.39 0.54 -6.65
C TYR A 31 2.03 -0.07 -6.99
N LEU A 32 0.95 0.41 -6.38
CA LEU A 32 -0.39 -0.08 -6.69
C LEU A 32 -0.72 0.09 -8.19
N LYS A 33 -0.50 1.30 -8.74
CA LYS A 33 -0.70 1.55 -10.17
C LYS A 33 0.20 0.66 -11.03
N ALA A 34 1.48 0.54 -10.67
CA ALA A 34 2.43 -0.28 -11.42
C ALA A 34 2.02 -1.75 -11.43
N THR A 35 1.60 -2.32 -10.30
CA THR A 35 1.09 -3.69 -10.22
C THR A 35 -0.12 -3.87 -11.14
N LEU A 36 -1.11 -2.98 -11.06
CA LEU A 36 -2.32 -3.07 -11.89
C LEU A 36 -2.03 -2.95 -13.39
N ALA A 37 -1.12 -2.05 -13.78
CA ALA A 37 -0.75 -1.84 -15.17
C ALA A 37 0.03 -3.02 -15.79
N ASN A 38 0.69 -3.84 -14.95
CA ASN A 38 1.53 -4.94 -15.39
C ASN A 38 0.94 -6.32 -15.07
N ILE A 39 -0.38 -6.42 -14.84
CA ILE A 39 -1.04 -7.72 -14.68
C ILE A 39 -0.89 -8.50 -16.00
N PRO A 40 -0.31 -9.72 -16.00
CA PRO A 40 -0.16 -10.52 -17.20
C PRO A 40 -1.51 -11.01 -17.74
N ALA A 41 -1.59 -11.21 -19.05
CA ALA A 41 -2.73 -11.88 -19.67
C ALA A 41 -2.81 -13.35 -19.18
N LYS A 42 -4.04 -13.89 -19.15
CA LYS A 42 -4.30 -15.28 -18.76
C LYS A 42 -3.69 -16.28 -19.72
#